data_AF-A0A2C7A4R5-F1
#
_entry.id   AF-A0A2C7A4R5-F1
#
_cell.length_a   1.000
_cell.length_b   1.000
_cell.length_c   1.000
_cell.angle_alpha   90.00
_cell.angle_beta   90.00
_cell.angle_gamma   90.00
#
_symmetry.space_group_name_H-M   'P 1'
#
loop_
_entity.id
_entity.type
_entity.pdbx_description
1 polymer ?
#
loop_
_entity_poly.entity_id
_entity_poly.type
_entity_poly.pdbx_seq_one_letter_code
_entity_poly.pdbx_strand_id
1 'polypeptide(L)'
;MRESNRMAAAGLRPWRAQAPARRSPMTDTLTEQHPSPSPTIPFPAAAPAMRTALVLSGGVALGAVEAGFCAALEAAGTPWPDWVAATSAGAINAALLAGNPPGRRAEALRAFWKAAEEPAPAFSFLPEPFLAGPPPRGAWRQASSHAAAWRTLLLGRPGLFAPRPWAALLPQDGAALHDLAPLRRRLPELVDFDRLNSGAPRLSVVTTDLASGERVVFDTGRGDRIGPEHIVAACGLPPLFGPSRIGERLLGDGGLASNTPLDLVFDTPDAAPLLCLVVELFAASGQVPRSLGDSLSRAGDLAFGNQTQRILEGQGRALRLRAALRRVAERLPAGARAEAGVEEALAEAAGPAAATVVRFAYRAALDEGGPGKLFDFSAPSLMERWRAGEAGLRAALRRLAEAPPGHDGLTLHEVGT
;
A
#
# COMPACT_ATOMS: atom_id res chain seq x y z
N MET A 1 -44.47 -14.38 42.19
CA MET A 1 -43.95 -15.08 41.00
C MET A 1 -42.81 -14.25 40.45
N ARG A 2 -41.65 -14.89 40.21
CA ARG A 2 -40.37 -14.39 39.68
C ARG A 2 -39.27 -14.13 40.71
N GLU A 3 -38.51 -15.21 40.87
CA GLU A 3 -37.16 -15.37 41.39
C GLU A 3 -36.12 -14.44 40.75
N SER A 4 -35.21 -13.97 41.59
CA SER A 4 -33.76 -14.18 41.53
C SER A 4 -33.09 -14.28 40.14
N ASN A 5 -32.23 -13.31 39.80
CA ASN A 5 -30.86 -13.66 39.40
C ASN A 5 -29.87 -12.49 39.55
N ARG A 6 -29.01 -12.57 40.58
CA ARG A 6 -27.72 -11.86 40.65
C ARG A 6 -26.67 -12.83 40.11
N MET A 7 -26.02 -12.52 39.00
CA MET A 7 -24.70 -13.09 38.67
C MET A 7 -23.75 -12.02 38.12
N ALA A 8 -22.63 -11.94 38.83
CA ALA A 8 -21.32 -11.39 38.52
C ALA A 8 -21.04 -10.92 37.07
N ALA A 9 -20.84 -9.61 36.93
CA ALA A 9 -20.06 -9.03 35.83
C ALA A 9 -18.60 -8.89 36.29
N ALA A 10 -17.76 -9.85 35.93
CA ALA A 10 -16.31 -9.73 36.05
C ALA A 10 -15.79 -8.76 34.96
N GLY A 11 -15.08 -7.73 35.40
CA GLY A 11 -14.73 -6.56 34.60
C GLY A 11 -13.71 -6.82 33.49
N LEU A 12 -14.07 -6.39 32.28
CA LEU A 12 -13.12 -6.05 31.22
C LEU A 12 -12.79 -4.56 31.35
N ARG A 13 -11.54 -4.23 31.70
CA ARG A 13 -11.05 -2.84 31.71
C ARG A 13 -10.76 -2.40 30.27
N PRO A 14 -11.34 -1.31 29.75
CA PRO A 14 -10.98 -0.77 28.46
C PRO A 14 -9.59 -0.14 28.47
N TRP A 15 -8.86 -0.35 27.38
CA TRP A 15 -7.56 0.22 27.04
C TRP A 15 -7.60 1.75 27.08
N ARG A 16 -6.78 2.38 27.94
CA ARG A 16 -6.60 3.84 27.98
C ARG A 16 -5.46 4.25 27.05
N ALA A 17 -5.79 4.93 25.95
CA ALA A 17 -4.83 5.67 25.15
C ALA A 17 -4.25 6.83 26.00
N GLN A 18 -2.92 6.91 26.12
CA GLN A 18 -2.26 8.06 26.73
C GLN A 18 -2.34 9.26 25.78
N ALA A 19 -2.87 10.38 26.26
CA ALA A 19 -2.92 11.65 25.54
C ALA A 19 -1.50 12.25 25.43
N PRO A 20 -1.13 12.88 24.29
CA PRO A 20 0.19 13.47 24.14
C PRO A 20 0.33 14.76 24.95
N ALA A 21 1.50 14.93 25.57
CA ALA A 21 1.86 16.10 26.37
C ALA A 21 1.94 17.38 25.51
N ARG A 22 1.40 18.49 26.05
CA ARG A 22 1.50 19.84 25.48
C ARG A 22 2.98 20.27 25.42
N ARG A 23 3.46 20.70 24.24
CA ARG A 23 4.75 21.40 24.09
C ARG A 23 4.53 22.92 24.09
N SER A 24 5.34 23.63 24.87
CA SER A 24 5.49 25.09 24.82
C SER A 24 6.40 25.51 23.66
N PRO A 25 6.26 26.73 23.11
CA PRO A 25 7.00 27.16 21.93
C PRO A 25 8.42 27.62 22.32
N MET A 26 9.44 27.03 21.71
CA MET A 26 10.79 27.60 21.65
C MET A 26 10.96 28.23 20.28
N THR A 27 11.20 29.54 20.28
CA THR A 27 11.83 30.30 19.20
C THR A 27 13.26 29.81 19.02
N ASP A 28 13.64 29.42 17.81
CA ASP A 28 15.06 29.31 17.45
C ASP A 28 15.32 29.85 16.03
N THR A 29 16.32 30.72 16.00
CA THR A 29 16.93 31.41 14.88
C THR A 29 17.61 30.46 13.89
N LEU A 30 17.45 30.75 12.60
CA LEU A 30 18.06 30.04 11.47
C LEU A 30 19.56 30.30 11.41
N THR A 31 20.35 29.24 11.51
CA THR A 31 21.75 29.21 11.04
C THR A 31 21.90 28.04 10.08
N GLU A 32 22.23 28.34 8.82
CA GLU A 32 22.46 27.36 7.75
C GLU A 32 23.65 26.46 8.11
N GLN A 33 23.44 25.14 8.09
CA GLN A 33 24.50 24.14 8.16
C GLN A 33 24.45 23.24 6.92
N HIS A 34 25.60 23.12 6.25
CA HIS A 34 25.84 22.25 5.10
C HIS A 34 25.53 20.76 5.41
N PRO A 35 25.13 19.95 4.40
CA PRO A 35 24.72 18.57 4.62
C PRO A 35 25.91 17.66 4.92
N SER A 36 25.96 17.12 6.14
CA SER A 36 26.82 15.99 6.50
C SER A 36 26.41 14.70 5.75
N PRO A 37 27.35 13.78 5.47
CA PRO A 37 27.02 12.51 4.81
C PRO A 37 25.98 11.72 5.61
N SER A 38 25.02 11.12 4.90
CA SER A 38 23.91 10.38 5.48
C SER A 38 24.42 9.18 6.29
N PRO A 39 23.89 8.92 7.51
CA PRO A 39 24.29 7.76 8.29
C PRO A 39 23.79 6.48 7.59
N THR A 40 24.71 5.60 7.22
CA THR A 40 24.39 4.22 6.84
C THR A 40 23.91 3.50 8.09
N ILE A 41 22.60 3.34 8.24
CA ILE A 41 22.02 2.62 9.38
C ILE A 41 21.98 1.13 9.02
N PRO A 42 22.59 0.25 9.83
CA PRO A 42 22.60 -1.17 9.55
C PRO A 42 21.20 -1.74 9.74
N PHE A 43 20.64 -2.33 8.67
CA PHE A 43 19.74 -3.46 8.85
C PHE A 43 20.47 -4.48 9.74
N PRO A 44 19.81 -5.06 10.77
CA PRO A 44 20.49 -5.99 11.66
C PRO A 44 21.09 -7.14 10.85
N ALA A 45 22.41 -7.27 10.91
CA ALA A 45 23.12 -8.38 10.31
C ALA A 45 22.69 -9.68 11.02
N ALA A 46 22.12 -10.61 10.25
CA ALA A 46 21.99 -12.04 10.54
C ALA A 46 21.48 -12.43 11.96
N ALA A 47 20.28 -11.98 12.32
CA ALA A 47 19.38 -12.80 13.16
C ALA A 47 18.77 -13.93 12.29
N PRO A 48 18.32 -15.09 12.83
CA PRO A 48 17.87 -16.25 12.04
C PRO A 48 17.00 -15.80 10.87
N ALA A 49 17.41 -16.17 9.63
CA ALA A 49 16.99 -15.57 8.36
C ALA A 49 15.62 -14.88 8.42
N MET A 50 15.62 -13.62 8.87
CA MET A 50 14.40 -12.84 9.06
C MET A 50 13.83 -12.58 7.68
N ARG A 51 12.56 -12.93 7.47
CA ARG A 51 11.92 -12.61 6.21
C ARG A 51 11.60 -11.13 6.17
N THR A 52 11.96 -10.49 5.07
CA THR A 52 11.63 -9.10 4.83
C THR A 52 10.55 -8.97 3.76
N ALA A 53 9.54 -8.15 4.03
CA ALA A 53 8.43 -7.93 3.11
C ALA A 53 8.11 -6.44 2.94
N LEU A 54 7.62 -6.08 1.76
CA LEU A 54 7.08 -4.77 1.43
C LEU A 54 5.65 -4.93 0.94
N VAL A 55 4.72 -4.22 1.55
CA VAL A 55 3.32 -4.21 1.16
C VAL A 55 2.95 -2.84 0.61
N LEU A 56 2.49 -2.82 -0.64
CA LEU A 56 2.09 -1.61 -1.35
C LEU A 56 0.58 -1.63 -1.59
N SER A 57 -0.10 -0.55 -1.23
CA SER A 57 -1.55 -0.46 -1.28
C SER A 57 -2.07 0.04 -2.63
N GLY A 58 -3.38 -0.07 -2.85
CA GLY A 58 -4.01 0.68 -3.94
C GLY A 58 -4.10 2.18 -3.64
N GLY A 59 -4.13 3.01 -4.68
CA GLY A 59 -4.26 4.46 -4.50
C GLY A 59 -4.23 5.35 -5.75
N VAL A 60 -4.30 4.79 -6.97
CA VAL A 60 -4.29 5.56 -8.24
C VAL A 60 -3.12 6.56 -8.26
N ALA A 61 -3.36 7.87 -8.37
CA ALA A 61 -2.31 8.89 -8.41
C ALA A 61 -1.53 9.05 -7.08
N LEU A 62 -2.05 8.49 -5.97
CA LEU A 62 -1.33 8.45 -4.69
C LEU A 62 -0.16 7.46 -4.73
N GLY A 63 -0.12 6.53 -5.70
CA GLY A 63 1.00 5.60 -5.89
C GLY A 63 2.36 6.28 -6.09
N ALA A 64 2.40 7.59 -6.41
CA ALA A 64 3.64 8.36 -6.42
C ALA A 64 4.31 8.44 -5.04
N VAL A 65 3.53 8.36 -3.95
CA VAL A 65 4.06 8.27 -2.58
C VAL A 65 4.82 6.96 -2.39
N GLU A 66 4.26 5.84 -2.82
CA GLU A 66 4.94 4.54 -2.80
C GLU A 66 6.20 4.55 -3.65
N ALA A 67 6.16 5.16 -4.82
CA ALA A 67 7.32 5.26 -5.71
C ALA A 67 8.47 6.05 -5.05
N GLY A 68 8.17 7.17 -4.40
CA GLY A 68 9.15 7.93 -3.63
C GLY A 68 9.70 7.14 -2.44
N PHE A 69 8.83 6.43 -1.71
CA PHE A 69 9.24 5.56 -0.61
C PHE A 69 10.21 4.46 -1.10
N CYS A 70 9.89 3.78 -2.19
CA CYS A 70 10.70 2.70 -2.73
C CYS A 70 12.00 3.20 -3.37
N ALA A 71 11.98 4.36 -4.03
CA ALA A 71 13.20 4.98 -4.57
C ALA A 71 14.16 5.38 -3.45
N ALA A 72 13.64 5.91 -2.34
CA ALA A 72 14.46 6.17 -1.15
C ALA A 72 14.99 4.88 -0.52
N LEU A 73 14.24 3.76 -0.61
CA LEU A 73 14.64 2.47 -0.06
C LEU A 73 15.84 1.91 -0.83
N GLU A 74 15.82 2.09 -2.15
CA GLU A 74 16.93 1.68 -3.00
C GLU A 74 18.16 2.56 -2.74
N ALA A 75 17.96 3.88 -2.60
CA ALA A 75 19.03 4.83 -2.32
C ALA A 75 19.65 4.63 -0.92
N ALA A 76 18.89 4.13 0.05
CA ALA A 76 19.39 3.84 1.40
C ALA A 76 20.40 2.69 1.44
N GLY A 77 20.48 1.87 0.38
CA GLY A 77 21.40 0.74 0.30
C GLY A 77 21.12 -0.37 1.32
N THR A 78 19.93 -0.37 1.91
CA THR A 78 19.50 -1.44 2.82
C THR A 78 19.17 -2.71 2.03
N PRO A 79 19.29 -3.91 2.63
CA PRO A 79 18.79 -5.15 2.02
C PRO A 79 17.39 -4.96 1.48
N TRP A 80 17.20 -5.36 0.21
CA TRP A 80 15.90 -5.22 -0.44
C TRP A 80 14.94 -6.29 0.10
N PRO A 81 13.65 -5.97 0.29
CA PRO A 81 12.66 -6.94 0.74
C PRO A 81 12.64 -8.20 -0.13
N ASP A 82 12.52 -9.37 0.50
CA ASP A 82 12.46 -10.68 -0.19
C ASP A 82 11.13 -10.88 -0.92
N TRP A 83 10.08 -10.22 -0.41
CA TRP A 83 8.72 -10.32 -0.92
C TRP A 83 8.07 -8.95 -1.03
N VAL A 84 7.49 -8.65 -2.20
CA VAL A 84 6.58 -7.53 -2.42
C VAL A 84 5.16 -8.05 -2.64
N ALA A 85 4.20 -7.64 -1.80
CA ALA A 85 2.78 -7.91 -1.99
C ALA A 85 2.06 -6.60 -2.31
N ALA A 86 1.27 -6.57 -3.38
CA ALA A 86 0.81 -5.30 -3.91
C ALA A 86 -0.57 -5.33 -4.59
N THR A 87 -1.23 -4.18 -4.55
CA THR A 87 -2.57 -3.96 -5.11
C THR A 87 -2.62 -2.68 -5.96
N SER A 88 -3.30 -2.71 -7.11
CA SER A 88 -3.56 -1.53 -7.96
C SER A 88 -2.31 -0.69 -8.28
N ALA A 89 -2.27 0.61 -7.95
CA ALA A 89 -1.08 1.44 -8.14
C ALA A 89 0.19 0.85 -7.49
N GLY A 90 0.04 0.19 -6.33
CA GLY A 90 1.09 -0.59 -5.72
C GLY A 90 1.55 -1.75 -6.59
N ALA A 91 0.66 -2.43 -7.31
CA ALA A 91 1.04 -3.51 -8.23
C ALA A 91 1.85 -3.00 -9.43
N ILE A 92 1.56 -1.79 -9.93
CA ILE A 92 2.39 -1.12 -10.93
C ILE A 92 3.80 -0.86 -10.38
N ASN A 93 3.88 -0.22 -9.21
CA ASN A 93 5.15 0.07 -8.55
C ASN A 93 5.94 -1.22 -8.28
N ALA A 94 5.28 -2.27 -7.79
CA ALA A 94 5.89 -3.57 -7.52
C ALA A 94 6.41 -4.24 -8.80
N ALA A 95 5.68 -4.16 -9.91
CA ALA A 95 6.15 -4.67 -11.20
C ALA A 95 7.39 -3.92 -11.69
N LEU A 96 7.42 -2.58 -11.56
CA LEU A 96 8.60 -1.77 -11.88
C LEU A 96 9.81 -2.15 -11.02
N LEU A 97 9.60 -2.44 -9.73
CA LEU A 97 10.66 -2.86 -8.81
C LEU A 97 11.19 -4.27 -9.10
N ALA A 98 10.31 -5.22 -9.40
CA ALA A 98 10.67 -6.62 -9.67
C ALA A 98 11.27 -6.81 -11.08
N GLY A 99 10.72 -6.11 -12.07
CA GLY A 99 11.19 -6.16 -13.45
C GLY A 99 12.41 -5.29 -13.75
N ASN A 100 13.03 -4.66 -12.75
CA ASN A 100 14.26 -3.89 -12.93
C ASN A 100 15.36 -4.35 -11.95
N PRO A 101 16.64 -4.40 -12.38
CA PRO A 101 17.75 -4.74 -11.49
C PRO A 101 18.00 -3.66 -10.44
N PRO A 102 18.62 -4.01 -9.29
CA PRO A 102 19.13 -3.03 -8.34
C PRO A 102 19.96 -1.94 -9.04
N GLY A 103 19.73 -0.69 -8.67
CA GLY A 103 20.32 0.50 -9.29
C GLY A 103 19.48 1.11 -10.42
N ARG A 104 18.51 0.37 -10.98
CA ARG A 104 17.63 0.83 -12.07
C ARG A 104 16.17 0.98 -11.66
N ARG A 105 15.77 0.52 -10.47
CA ARG A 105 14.35 0.49 -10.09
C ARG A 105 13.80 1.91 -9.86
N ALA A 106 14.55 2.77 -9.18
CA ALA A 106 14.21 4.18 -9.00
C ALA A 106 14.10 4.94 -10.32
N GLU A 107 14.94 4.62 -11.31
CA GLU A 107 14.85 5.19 -12.66
C GLU A 107 13.54 4.79 -13.35
N ALA A 108 13.19 3.49 -13.31
CA ALA A 108 11.95 2.98 -13.88
C ALA A 108 10.70 3.60 -13.22
N LEU A 109 10.70 3.71 -11.89
CA LEU A 109 9.66 4.42 -11.14
C LEU A 109 9.52 5.88 -11.60
N ARG A 110 10.63 6.63 -11.68
CA ARG A 110 10.61 8.02 -12.17
C ARG A 110 10.11 8.12 -13.60
N ALA A 111 10.54 7.23 -14.49
CA ALA A 111 10.11 7.22 -15.89
C ALA A 111 8.60 6.97 -16.03
N PHE A 112 8.04 6.06 -15.23
CA PHE A 112 6.61 5.81 -15.21
C PHE A 112 5.82 7.02 -14.71
N TRP A 113 6.16 7.54 -13.51
CA TRP A 113 5.41 8.63 -12.88
C TRP A 113 5.59 9.97 -13.59
N LYS A 114 6.73 10.21 -14.23
CA LYS A 114 6.92 11.39 -15.10
C LYS A 114 6.00 11.35 -16.30
N ALA A 115 5.85 10.19 -16.94
CA ALA A 115 4.94 10.08 -18.08
C ALA A 115 3.46 10.13 -17.68
N ALA A 116 3.14 9.79 -16.42
CA ALA A 116 1.81 9.99 -15.87
C ALA A 116 1.43 11.49 -15.79
N GLU A 117 2.41 12.40 -15.73
CA GLU A 117 2.20 13.85 -15.75
C GLU A 117 1.67 14.35 -17.10
N GLU A 118 1.99 13.65 -18.19
CA GLU A 118 1.73 14.11 -19.55
C GLU A 118 0.21 14.33 -19.77
N PRO A 119 -0.20 15.56 -20.12
CA PRO A 119 -1.60 15.84 -20.40
C PRO A 119 -2.03 15.21 -21.73
N ALA A 120 -3.34 15.07 -21.94
CA ALA A 120 -3.88 14.72 -23.25
C ALA A 120 -3.44 15.74 -24.33
N PRO A 121 -3.09 15.32 -25.56
CA PRO A 121 -2.53 16.18 -26.61
C PRO A 121 -3.36 17.42 -26.94
N ALA A 122 -4.68 17.38 -26.70
CA ALA A 122 -5.60 18.48 -26.91
C ALA A 122 -5.25 19.78 -26.15
N PHE A 123 -4.36 19.71 -25.14
CA PHE A 123 -3.98 20.85 -24.30
C PHE A 123 -2.49 21.23 -24.37
N SER A 124 -1.70 20.61 -25.25
CA SER A 124 -0.29 20.99 -25.46
C SER A 124 -0.10 22.40 -26.06
N PHE A 125 -1.18 23.11 -26.36
CA PHE A 125 -1.21 24.41 -27.03
C PHE A 125 -1.42 25.61 -26.09
N LEU A 126 -1.53 25.40 -24.76
CA LEU A 126 -1.70 26.50 -23.79
C LEU A 126 -0.34 27.17 -23.45
N PRO A 127 -0.27 28.50 -23.35
CA PRO A 127 0.99 29.24 -23.18
C PRO A 127 1.64 29.12 -21.78
N GLU A 128 2.98 29.22 -21.74
CA GLU A 128 3.90 29.15 -20.57
C GLU A 128 3.50 29.88 -19.27
N PRO A 129 2.80 31.03 -19.26
CA PRO A 129 2.35 31.65 -18.00
C PRO A 129 1.33 30.81 -17.22
N PHE A 130 0.65 29.85 -17.87
CA PHE A 130 -0.15 28.82 -17.22
C PHE A 130 0.68 27.62 -16.70
N LEU A 131 1.96 27.51 -17.09
CA LEU A 131 2.92 26.47 -16.67
C LEU A 131 3.68 26.83 -15.38
N ALA A 132 3.69 28.11 -14.96
CA ALA A 132 4.34 28.55 -13.71
C ALA A 132 3.79 27.87 -12.44
N GLY A 133 2.71 27.10 -12.57
CA GLY A 133 2.14 26.29 -11.52
C GLY A 133 1.42 27.14 -10.47
N PRO A 134 0.40 26.59 -9.81
CA PRO A 134 -0.18 27.24 -8.65
C PRO A 134 0.89 27.46 -7.55
N PRO A 135 0.77 28.49 -6.69
CA PRO A 135 1.59 28.57 -5.48
C PRO A 135 1.43 27.29 -4.66
N PRO A 136 2.44 26.91 -3.84
CA PRO A 136 2.48 25.59 -3.19
C PRO A 136 1.39 25.37 -2.14
N ARG A 137 0.69 26.42 -1.70
CA ARG A 137 -0.40 26.36 -0.72
C ARG A 137 -1.50 27.37 -1.05
N GLY A 138 -2.70 27.11 -0.51
CA GLY A 138 -3.81 28.06 -0.52
C GLY A 138 -4.90 27.78 -1.56
N ALA A 139 -5.89 28.67 -1.65
CA ALA A 139 -7.10 28.45 -2.45
C ALA A 139 -6.80 28.23 -3.96
N TRP A 140 -5.77 28.89 -4.50
CA TRP A 140 -5.36 28.71 -5.89
C TRP A 140 -4.78 27.31 -6.15
N ARG A 141 -3.97 26.77 -5.22
CA ARG A 141 -3.48 25.38 -5.27
C ARG A 141 -4.63 24.40 -5.30
N GLN A 142 -5.57 24.56 -4.37
CA GLN A 142 -6.74 23.71 -4.27
C GLN A 142 -7.57 23.76 -5.56
N ALA A 143 -7.85 24.94 -6.12
CA ALA A 143 -8.58 25.09 -7.37
C ALA A 143 -7.86 24.42 -8.55
N SER A 144 -6.54 24.59 -8.65
CA SER A 144 -5.72 23.97 -9.70
C SER A 144 -5.70 22.44 -9.59
N SER A 145 -5.59 21.89 -8.38
CA SER A 145 -5.64 20.44 -8.15
C SER A 145 -7.02 19.85 -8.48
N HIS A 146 -8.10 20.55 -8.12
CA HIS A 146 -9.45 20.15 -8.52
C HIS A 146 -9.64 20.19 -10.04
N ALA A 147 -9.18 21.26 -10.71
CA ALA A 147 -9.24 21.36 -12.16
C ALA A 147 -8.43 20.24 -12.85
N ALA A 148 -7.23 19.93 -12.34
CA ALA A 148 -6.41 18.84 -12.84
C ALA A 148 -7.10 17.47 -12.68
N ALA A 149 -7.73 17.23 -11.53
CA ALA A 149 -8.48 16.01 -11.27
C ALA A 149 -9.68 15.85 -12.21
N TRP A 150 -10.49 16.90 -12.41
CA TRP A 150 -11.60 16.89 -13.36
C TRP A 150 -11.13 16.67 -14.79
N ARG A 151 -10.04 17.32 -15.20
CA ARG A 151 -9.45 17.13 -16.53
C ARG A 151 -8.99 15.68 -16.73
N THR A 152 -8.32 15.09 -15.74
CA THR A 152 -7.93 13.68 -15.76
C THR A 152 -9.15 12.77 -15.90
N LEU A 153 -10.21 13.00 -15.13
CA LEU A 153 -11.45 12.20 -15.17
C LEU A 153 -12.21 12.29 -16.49
N LEU A 154 -12.11 13.42 -17.20
CA LEU A 154 -12.82 13.62 -18.46
C LEU A 154 -12.01 13.17 -19.68
N LEU A 155 -10.71 13.42 -19.66
CA LEU A 155 -9.84 13.26 -20.83
C LEU A 155 -8.90 12.07 -20.74
N GLY A 156 -8.85 11.42 -19.59
CA GLY A 156 -7.89 10.38 -19.30
C GLY A 156 -6.45 10.90 -19.21
N ARG A 157 -5.52 9.95 -19.30
CA ARG A 157 -4.07 10.15 -19.34
C ARG A 157 -3.49 9.27 -20.45
N PRO A 158 -2.99 9.82 -21.57
CA PRO A 158 -2.59 9.04 -22.74
C PRO A 158 -1.64 7.87 -22.44
N GLY A 159 -0.76 8.01 -21.44
CA GLY A 159 0.16 6.96 -21.02
C GLY A 159 -0.42 5.89 -20.08
N LEU A 160 -1.62 6.10 -19.52
CA LEU A 160 -2.20 5.25 -18.49
C LEU A 160 -3.61 4.75 -18.83
N PHE A 161 -4.53 5.66 -19.18
CA PHE A 161 -5.91 5.32 -19.42
C PHE A 161 -6.61 6.30 -20.34
N ALA A 162 -7.55 5.81 -21.15
CA ALA A 162 -8.29 6.62 -22.12
C ALA A 162 -9.79 6.63 -21.79
N PRO A 163 -10.52 7.75 -21.99
CA PRO A 163 -11.95 7.81 -21.73
C PRO A 163 -12.72 6.90 -22.69
N ARG A 164 -13.83 6.32 -22.21
CA ARG A 164 -14.78 5.51 -22.97
C ARG A 164 -16.15 6.20 -23.04
N PRO A 165 -16.26 7.38 -23.68
CA PRO A 165 -17.40 8.28 -23.50
C PRO A 165 -18.77 7.70 -23.90
N TRP A 166 -18.82 6.85 -24.92
CA TRP A 166 -20.08 6.23 -25.40
C TRP A 166 -20.23 4.78 -24.95
N ALA A 167 -19.13 4.04 -24.82
CA ALA A 167 -19.16 2.62 -24.47
C ALA A 167 -19.56 2.40 -22.99
N ALA A 168 -19.35 3.37 -22.09
CA ALA A 168 -19.76 3.25 -20.69
C ALA A 168 -21.29 3.20 -20.48
N LEU A 169 -22.09 3.64 -21.47
CA LEU A 169 -23.55 3.73 -21.38
C LEU A 169 -24.27 2.52 -21.99
N LEU A 170 -23.55 1.62 -22.68
CA LEU A 170 -24.11 0.42 -23.27
C LEU A 170 -23.93 -0.77 -22.31
N PRO A 171 -24.93 -1.66 -22.17
CA PRO A 171 -24.77 -2.91 -21.42
C PRO A 171 -23.63 -3.74 -22.02
N GLN A 172 -22.54 -3.88 -21.28
CA GLN A 172 -21.37 -4.67 -21.65
C GLN A 172 -20.69 -5.18 -20.38
N ASP A 173 -20.09 -6.37 -20.45
CA ASP A 173 -19.27 -6.89 -19.37
C ASP A 173 -18.16 -5.88 -19.04
N GLY A 174 -18.11 -5.43 -17.78
CA GLY A 174 -17.09 -4.49 -17.34
C GLY A 174 -17.28 -3.05 -17.82
N ALA A 175 -18.52 -2.55 -17.86
CA ALA A 175 -18.82 -1.14 -18.09
C ALA A 175 -18.00 -0.23 -17.15
N ALA A 176 -17.20 0.67 -17.74
CA ALA A 176 -16.35 1.60 -17.03
C ALA A 176 -16.10 2.88 -17.83
N LEU A 177 -15.78 3.96 -17.12
CA LEU A 177 -15.52 5.28 -17.69
C LEU A 177 -14.21 5.34 -18.49
N HIS A 178 -13.22 4.53 -18.13
CA HIS A 178 -11.90 4.54 -18.78
C HIS A 178 -11.40 3.14 -19.13
N ASP A 179 -10.65 3.05 -20.24
CA ASP A 179 -9.92 1.87 -20.69
C ASP A 179 -8.45 1.96 -20.24
N LEU A 180 -7.91 0.85 -19.72
CA LEU A 180 -6.52 0.70 -19.29
C LEU A 180 -5.60 0.13 -20.40
N ALA A 181 -6.09 -0.01 -21.64
CA ALA A 181 -5.27 -0.40 -22.78
C ALA A 181 -3.97 0.41 -22.96
N PRO A 182 -3.91 1.74 -22.67
CA PRO A 182 -2.64 2.47 -22.70
C PRO A 182 -1.63 1.98 -21.65
N LEU A 183 -2.06 1.76 -20.40
CA LEU A 183 -1.21 1.18 -19.36
C LEU A 183 -0.67 -0.20 -19.79
N ARG A 184 -1.54 -1.05 -20.35
CA ARG A 184 -1.15 -2.39 -20.85
C ARG A 184 -0.03 -2.33 -21.89
N ARG A 185 -0.05 -1.35 -22.79
CA ARG A 185 1.00 -1.15 -23.80
C ARG A 185 2.29 -0.60 -23.21
N ARG A 186 2.18 0.26 -22.20
CA ARG A 186 3.34 0.93 -21.59
C ARG A 186 4.13 0.03 -20.64
N LEU A 187 3.47 -0.87 -19.93
CA LEU A 187 4.14 -1.73 -18.94
C LEU A 187 5.34 -2.51 -19.53
N PRO A 188 5.24 -3.19 -20.70
CA PRO A 188 6.38 -3.86 -21.32
C PRO A 188 7.57 -2.95 -21.69
N GLU A 189 7.36 -1.63 -21.83
CA GLU A 189 8.45 -0.67 -22.13
C GLU A 189 9.33 -0.38 -20.91
N LEU A 190 8.81 -0.63 -19.69
CA LEU A 190 9.45 -0.26 -18.43
C LEU A 190 9.69 -1.45 -17.49
N VAL A 191 9.13 -2.62 -17.79
CA VAL A 191 9.16 -3.82 -16.96
C VAL A 191 9.67 -4.99 -17.79
N ASP A 192 10.81 -5.57 -17.37
CA ASP A 192 11.23 -6.89 -17.83
C ASP A 192 10.40 -7.95 -17.08
N PHE A 193 9.38 -8.49 -17.75
CA PHE A 193 8.50 -9.50 -17.16
C PHE A 193 9.18 -10.86 -17.00
N ASP A 194 10.21 -11.19 -17.78
CA ASP A 194 10.96 -12.42 -17.57
C ASP A 194 11.74 -12.33 -16.26
N ARG A 195 12.42 -11.20 -16.03
CA ARG A 195 13.08 -10.91 -14.75
C ARG A 195 12.11 -10.93 -13.57
N LEU A 196 10.96 -10.27 -13.72
CA LEU A 196 9.92 -10.22 -12.69
C LEU A 196 9.46 -11.62 -12.27
N ASN A 197 9.37 -12.55 -13.22
CA ASN A 197 8.93 -13.93 -12.97
C ASN A 197 10.08 -14.88 -12.59
N SER A 198 11.34 -14.52 -12.82
CA SER A 198 12.50 -15.39 -12.59
C SER A 198 13.32 -15.06 -11.34
N GLY A 199 13.02 -13.95 -10.68
CA GLY A 199 13.94 -13.30 -9.73
C GLY A 199 13.39 -13.02 -8.34
N ALA A 200 14.27 -12.41 -7.54
CA ALA A 200 13.92 -11.75 -6.30
C ALA A 200 13.70 -10.24 -6.56
N PRO A 201 12.67 -9.61 -5.96
CA PRO A 201 11.79 -10.17 -4.93
C PRO A 201 10.68 -11.07 -5.49
N ARG A 202 10.19 -12.00 -4.66
CA ARG A 202 8.88 -12.65 -4.88
C ARG A 202 7.83 -11.55 -4.99
N LEU A 203 6.99 -11.61 -6.00
CA LEU A 203 5.88 -10.69 -6.22
C LEU A 203 4.55 -11.41 -6.07
N SER A 204 3.64 -10.82 -5.28
CA SER A 204 2.22 -11.18 -5.24
C SER A 204 1.36 -9.99 -5.65
N VAL A 205 0.48 -10.18 -6.64
CA VAL A 205 -0.45 -9.16 -7.15
C VAL A 205 -1.87 -9.58 -6.82
N VAL A 206 -2.62 -8.66 -6.21
CA VAL A 206 -4.01 -8.90 -5.82
C VAL A 206 -4.99 -8.28 -6.80
N THR A 207 -6.00 -9.07 -7.14
CA THR A 207 -7.15 -8.70 -7.96
C THR A 207 -8.44 -9.18 -7.29
N THR A 208 -9.58 -8.70 -7.76
CA THR A 208 -10.90 -9.12 -7.27
C THR A 208 -11.70 -9.73 -8.42
N ASP A 209 -12.23 -10.94 -8.24
CA ASP A 209 -13.22 -11.48 -9.17
C ASP A 209 -14.53 -10.69 -9.03
N LEU A 210 -14.96 -10.03 -10.10
CA LEU A 210 -16.12 -9.14 -10.05
C LEU A 210 -17.46 -9.89 -9.99
N ALA A 211 -17.49 -11.18 -10.32
CA ALA A 211 -18.71 -11.98 -10.23
C ALA A 211 -18.90 -12.57 -8.84
N SER A 212 -17.83 -13.14 -8.24
CA SER A 212 -17.91 -13.77 -6.92
C SER A 212 -17.56 -12.85 -5.76
N GLY A 213 -16.81 -11.77 -6.01
CA GLY A 213 -16.21 -10.91 -4.98
C GLY A 213 -14.97 -11.52 -4.32
N GLU A 214 -14.51 -12.70 -4.77
CA GLU A 214 -13.36 -13.37 -4.18
C GLU A 214 -12.04 -12.67 -4.52
N ARG A 215 -11.11 -12.72 -3.57
CA ARG A 215 -9.74 -12.28 -3.78
C ARG A 215 -9.00 -13.29 -4.65
N VAL A 216 -8.43 -12.83 -5.76
CA VAL A 216 -7.58 -13.63 -6.64
C VAL A 216 -6.15 -13.09 -6.58
N VAL A 217 -5.21 -13.94 -6.18
CA VAL A 217 -3.79 -13.59 -6.00
C VAL A 217 -2.95 -14.34 -7.02
N PHE A 218 -2.14 -13.60 -7.75
CA PHE A 218 -1.09 -14.12 -8.62
C PHE A 218 0.24 -14.00 -7.90
N ASP A 219 0.97 -15.10 -7.76
CA ASP A 219 2.16 -15.18 -6.93
C ASP A 219 3.31 -15.93 -7.62
N THR A 220 4.37 -15.19 -7.93
CA THR A 220 5.60 -15.75 -8.55
C THR A 220 6.26 -16.83 -7.68
N GLY A 221 6.17 -16.74 -6.35
CA GLY A 221 6.71 -17.75 -5.44
C GLY A 221 5.91 -19.04 -5.40
N ARG A 222 4.67 -19.02 -5.90
CA ARG A 222 3.85 -20.22 -6.16
C ARG A 222 4.00 -20.78 -7.58
N GLY A 223 4.80 -20.11 -8.42
CA GLY A 223 4.98 -20.47 -9.83
C GLY A 223 3.97 -19.84 -10.79
N ASP A 224 3.14 -18.90 -10.33
CA ASP A 224 2.25 -18.16 -11.23
C ASP A 224 3.09 -17.22 -12.12
N ARG A 225 2.77 -17.15 -13.42
CA ARG A 225 3.38 -16.16 -14.33
C ARG A 225 2.55 -14.89 -14.34
N ILE A 226 3.18 -13.78 -13.98
CA ILE A 226 2.59 -12.44 -13.98
C ILE A 226 3.01 -11.70 -15.24
N GLY A 227 2.03 -11.21 -16.00
CA GLY A 227 2.20 -10.41 -17.22
C GLY A 227 1.49 -9.05 -17.12
N PRO A 228 1.56 -8.20 -18.16
CA PRO A 228 0.93 -6.88 -18.18
C PRO A 228 -0.57 -6.90 -17.85
N GLU A 229 -1.30 -7.91 -18.33
CA GLU A 229 -2.73 -8.11 -18.08
C GLU A 229 -3.06 -8.29 -16.60
N HIS A 230 -2.17 -8.93 -15.82
CA HIS A 230 -2.36 -9.15 -14.39
C HIS A 230 -2.23 -7.83 -13.61
N ILE A 231 -1.27 -6.99 -13.99
CA ILE A 231 -1.10 -5.66 -13.40
C ILE A 231 -2.26 -4.75 -13.77
N VAL A 232 -2.71 -4.80 -15.02
CA VAL A 232 -3.85 -4.02 -15.51
C VAL A 232 -5.15 -4.46 -14.83
N ALA A 233 -5.37 -5.76 -14.64
CA ALA A 233 -6.50 -6.30 -13.89
C ALA A 233 -6.55 -5.72 -12.47
N ALA A 234 -5.39 -5.67 -11.79
CA ALA A 234 -5.27 -5.12 -10.45
C ALA A 234 -5.63 -3.63 -10.34
N CYS A 235 -5.68 -2.89 -11.45
CA CYS A 235 -6.07 -1.48 -11.52
C CYS A 235 -7.50 -1.24 -12.03
N GLY A 236 -8.25 -2.29 -12.38
CA GLY A 236 -9.59 -2.19 -12.97
C GLY A 236 -10.68 -1.88 -11.93
N LEU A 237 -10.73 -0.66 -11.40
CA LEU A 237 -11.64 -0.23 -10.34
C LEU A 237 -12.98 0.26 -10.89
N PRO A 238 -14.10 -0.50 -10.77
CA PRO A 238 -15.39 -0.05 -11.26
C PRO A 238 -15.97 1.11 -10.43
N PRO A 239 -16.71 2.05 -11.04
CA PRO A 239 -16.98 2.18 -12.48
C PRO A 239 -15.89 2.97 -13.24
N LEU A 240 -14.75 3.26 -12.61
CA LEU A 240 -13.75 4.19 -13.11
C LEU A 240 -12.89 3.59 -14.22
N PHE A 241 -12.34 2.40 -13.97
CA PHE A 241 -11.43 1.70 -14.86
C PHE A 241 -11.97 0.32 -15.21
N GLY A 242 -11.89 -0.05 -16.49
CA GLY A 242 -12.40 -1.32 -16.98
C GLY A 242 -11.68 -2.53 -16.39
N PRO A 243 -12.40 -3.63 -16.11
CA PRO A 243 -11.79 -4.89 -15.68
C PRO A 243 -11.04 -5.57 -16.83
N SER A 244 -10.28 -6.61 -16.50
CA SER A 244 -9.58 -7.47 -17.46
C SER A 244 -10.04 -8.92 -17.33
N ARG A 245 -10.24 -9.58 -18.46
CA ARG A 245 -10.55 -11.02 -18.50
C ARG A 245 -9.24 -11.82 -18.51
N ILE A 246 -9.05 -12.67 -17.51
CA ILE A 246 -7.88 -13.56 -17.38
C ILE A 246 -8.40 -14.98 -17.16
N GLY A 247 -8.20 -15.84 -18.15
CA GLY A 247 -8.92 -17.11 -18.23
C GLY A 247 -10.42 -16.90 -18.25
N GLU A 248 -11.15 -17.65 -17.41
CA GLU A 248 -12.61 -17.56 -17.30
C GLU A 248 -13.09 -16.41 -16.40
N ARG A 249 -12.19 -15.75 -15.67
CA ARG A 249 -12.55 -14.76 -14.65
C ARG A 249 -12.54 -13.34 -15.20
N LEU A 250 -13.51 -12.53 -14.76
CA LEU A 250 -13.52 -11.10 -14.99
C LEU A 250 -12.95 -10.40 -13.75
N LEU A 251 -11.70 -9.96 -13.84
CA LEU A 251 -10.93 -9.45 -12.71
C LEU A 251 -10.88 -7.92 -12.72
N GLY A 252 -11.11 -7.32 -11.56
CA GLY A 252 -10.95 -5.90 -11.31
C GLY A 252 -9.98 -5.61 -10.17
N ASP A 253 -10.01 -4.35 -9.72
CA ASP A 253 -9.07 -3.82 -8.75
C ASP A 253 -9.06 -4.64 -7.45
N GLY A 254 -7.86 -5.04 -7.03
CA GLY A 254 -7.66 -5.84 -5.82
C GLY A 254 -8.07 -5.11 -4.55
N GLY A 255 -8.17 -3.78 -4.58
CA GLY A 255 -8.54 -2.95 -3.43
C GLY A 255 -9.97 -3.17 -2.94
N LEU A 256 -10.83 -3.71 -3.81
CA LEU A 256 -12.18 -4.10 -3.45
C LEU A 256 -12.21 -5.28 -2.47
N ALA A 257 -11.26 -6.21 -2.57
CA ALA A 257 -11.14 -7.36 -1.67
C ALA A 257 -10.05 -7.19 -0.61
N SER A 258 -8.90 -6.61 -0.97
CA SER A 258 -7.73 -6.44 -0.10
C SER A 258 -6.82 -5.33 -0.62
N ASN A 259 -7.07 -4.09 -0.17
CA ASN A 259 -6.30 -2.91 -0.59
C ASN A 259 -4.87 -2.90 -0.08
N THR A 260 -4.65 -3.41 1.12
CA THR A 260 -3.32 -3.58 1.71
C THR A 260 -3.15 -5.07 1.97
N PRO A 261 -2.53 -5.84 1.06
CA PRO A 261 -2.51 -7.31 1.10
C PRO A 261 -1.48 -7.84 2.11
N LEU A 262 -1.56 -7.32 3.33
CA LEU A 262 -0.66 -7.56 4.44
C LEU A 262 -0.80 -8.98 4.98
N ASP A 263 -2.01 -9.54 4.99
CA ASP A 263 -2.26 -10.89 5.47
C ASP A 263 -1.50 -11.95 4.65
N LEU A 264 -1.26 -11.72 3.35
CA LEU A 264 -0.49 -12.63 2.51
C LEU A 264 0.91 -12.91 3.08
N VAL A 265 1.57 -11.88 3.63
CA VAL A 265 2.93 -12.03 4.15
C VAL A 265 2.98 -12.66 5.55
N PHE A 266 1.85 -12.66 6.26
CA PHE A 266 1.68 -13.36 7.55
C PHE A 266 1.31 -14.83 7.37
N ASP A 267 0.53 -15.16 6.34
CA ASP A 267 0.00 -16.49 6.07
C ASP A 267 0.99 -17.34 5.28
N THR A 268 2.14 -17.59 5.92
CA THR A 268 3.15 -18.52 5.42
C THR A 268 3.42 -19.62 6.42
N PRO A 269 3.79 -20.83 5.97
CA PRO A 269 4.06 -21.96 6.87
C PRO A 269 5.40 -21.85 7.62
N ASP A 270 6.24 -20.89 7.28
CA ASP A 270 7.58 -20.74 7.86
C ASP A 270 7.53 -20.01 9.21
N ALA A 271 8.35 -20.48 10.16
CA ALA A 271 8.48 -19.90 11.50
C ALA A 271 9.38 -18.64 11.56
N ALA A 272 10.10 -18.31 10.47
CA ALA A 272 10.98 -17.16 10.40
C ALA A 272 10.28 -15.87 10.86
N PRO A 273 10.93 -15.04 11.70
CA PRO A 273 10.40 -13.73 12.06
C PRO A 273 10.17 -12.86 10.82
N LEU A 274 9.10 -12.08 10.82
CA LEU A 274 8.74 -11.18 9.73
C LEU A 274 9.11 -9.74 10.08
N LEU A 275 9.81 -9.04 9.19
CA LEU A 275 9.88 -7.59 9.14
C LEU A 275 9.12 -7.11 7.90
N CYS A 276 8.03 -6.37 8.11
CA CYS A 276 7.18 -5.88 7.03
C CYS A 276 7.14 -4.36 7.02
N LEU A 277 7.52 -3.75 5.90
CA LEU A 277 7.25 -2.35 5.60
C LEU A 277 5.91 -2.24 4.87
N VAL A 278 5.00 -1.43 5.37
CA VAL A 278 3.67 -1.23 4.77
C VAL A 278 3.53 0.23 4.36
N VAL A 279 3.26 0.48 3.09
CA VAL A 279 3.00 1.82 2.56
C VAL A 279 1.50 1.92 2.27
N GLU A 280 0.79 2.64 3.13
CA GLU A 280 -0.66 2.79 3.10
C GLU A 280 -1.05 4.19 2.62
N LEU A 281 -1.82 4.25 1.53
CA LEU A 281 -2.19 5.52 0.87
C LEU A 281 -3.52 6.11 1.38
N PHE A 282 -4.28 5.33 2.15
CA PHE A 282 -5.58 5.72 2.69
C PHE A 282 -5.56 5.69 4.21
N ALA A 283 -5.53 6.87 4.85
CA ALA A 283 -5.45 6.96 6.29
C ALA A 283 -6.79 6.63 6.99
N ALA A 284 -6.80 5.58 7.82
CA ALA A 284 -7.93 5.25 8.68
C ALA A 284 -8.29 6.36 9.67
N SER A 285 -7.33 7.20 10.06
CA SER A 285 -7.53 8.37 10.93
C SER A 285 -7.40 9.67 10.15
N GLY A 286 -8.32 10.61 10.37
CA GLY A 286 -8.30 11.91 9.69
C GLY A 286 -9.20 12.93 10.37
N GLN A 287 -9.34 14.12 9.77
CA GLN A 287 -10.23 15.15 10.27
C GLN A 287 -11.71 14.78 10.03
N VAL A 288 -12.59 15.31 10.87
CA VAL A 288 -14.04 15.21 10.66
C VAL A 288 -14.40 16.03 9.42
N PRO A 289 -15.10 15.45 8.42
CA PRO A 289 -15.42 16.15 7.19
C PRO A 289 -16.32 17.35 7.46
N ARG A 290 -16.04 18.49 6.80
CA ARG A 290 -16.80 19.74 6.94
C ARG A 290 -17.56 20.13 5.67
N SER A 291 -17.35 19.38 4.58
CA SER A 291 -18.02 19.57 3.30
C SER A 291 -18.48 18.22 2.71
N LEU A 292 -19.33 18.28 1.68
CA LEU A 292 -19.72 17.09 0.92
C LEU A 292 -18.50 16.44 0.23
N GLY A 293 -17.58 17.25 -0.29
CA GLY A 293 -16.34 16.77 -0.89
C GLY A 293 -15.45 16.04 0.13
N ASP A 294 -15.30 16.63 1.32
CA ASP A 294 -14.55 16.01 2.42
C ASP A 294 -15.20 14.68 2.82
N SER A 295 -16.54 14.63 2.83
CA SER A 295 -17.29 13.45 3.22
C SER A 295 -17.09 12.31 2.22
N LEU A 296 -17.12 12.60 0.92
CA LEU A 296 -16.84 11.63 -0.14
C LEU A 296 -15.38 11.15 -0.09
N SER A 297 -14.41 12.06 0.04
CA SER A 297 -13.01 11.68 0.22
C SER A 297 -12.82 10.81 1.45
N ARG A 298 -13.43 11.20 2.57
CA ARG A 298 -13.31 10.50 3.84
C ARG A 298 -13.95 9.12 3.80
N ALA A 299 -15.08 8.97 3.12
CA ALA A 299 -15.72 7.68 2.90
C ALA A 299 -14.78 6.72 2.15
N GLY A 300 -14.09 7.19 1.09
CA GLY A 300 -13.08 6.42 0.38
C GLY A 300 -11.89 6.04 1.28
N ASP A 301 -11.34 7.00 2.03
CA ASP A 301 -10.26 6.75 2.97
C ASP A 301 -10.61 5.69 4.01
N LEU A 302 -11.84 5.72 4.53
CA LEU A 302 -12.33 4.74 5.50
C LEU A 302 -12.61 3.38 4.88
N ALA A 303 -13.14 3.33 3.65
CA ALA A 303 -13.45 2.08 2.95
C ALA A 303 -12.20 1.22 2.71
N PHE A 304 -11.08 1.86 2.35
CA PHE A 304 -9.82 1.17 2.11
C PHE A 304 -8.92 1.10 3.37
N GLY A 305 -8.75 2.21 4.10
CA GLY A 305 -7.83 2.27 5.24
C GLY A 305 -8.25 1.44 6.46
N ASN A 306 -9.55 1.24 6.68
CA ASN A 306 -10.01 0.38 7.79
C ASN A 306 -9.70 -1.11 7.57
N GLN A 307 -9.47 -1.54 6.32
CA GLN A 307 -9.14 -2.93 6.02
C GLN A 307 -7.81 -3.33 6.69
N THR A 308 -6.79 -2.48 6.58
CA THR A 308 -5.47 -2.72 7.18
C THR A 308 -5.54 -2.90 8.69
N GLN A 309 -6.34 -2.08 9.38
CA GLN A 309 -6.51 -2.18 10.84
C GLN A 309 -7.12 -3.52 11.24
N ARG A 310 -8.18 -3.96 10.55
CA ARG A 310 -8.81 -5.26 10.79
C ARG A 310 -7.84 -6.43 10.57
N ILE A 311 -6.99 -6.34 9.53
CA ILE A 311 -5.96 -7.34 9.26
C ILE A 311 -4.94 -7.38 10.40
N LEU A 312 -4.43 -6.22 10.84
CA LEU A 312 -3.46 -6.14 11.94
C LEU A 312 -4.02 -6.68 13.27
N GLU A 313 -5.26 -6.35 13.60
CA GLU A 313 -5.94 -6.88 14.80
C GLU A 313 -6.10 -8.41 14.73
N GLY A 314 -6.52 -8.93 13.57
CA GLY A 314 -6.65 -10.35 13.29
C GLY A 314 -5.32 -11.09 13.41
N GLN A 315 -4.28 -10.57 12.77
CA GLN A 315 -2.93 -11.16 12.79
C GLN A 315 -2.28 -11.07 14.17
N GLY A 316 -2.49 -9.98 14.91
CA GLY A 316 -2.05 -9.86 16.30
C GLY A 316 -2.73 -10.88 17.22
N ARG A 317 -4.02 -11.20 16.98
CA ARG A 317 -4.69 -12.31 17.66
C ARG A 317 -4.14 -13.66 17.23
N ALA A 318 -3.95 -13.90 15.93
CA ALA A 318 -3.41 -15.15 15.40
C ALA A 318 -2.03 -15.46 15.98
N LEU A 319 -1.09 -14.51 15.97
CA LEU A 319 0.24 -14.68 16.56
C LEU A 319 0.21 -15.04 18.04
N ARG A 320 -0.66 -14.39 18.83
CA ARG A 320 -0.83 -14.74 20.26
C ARG A 320 -1.37 -16.15 20.45
N LEU A 321 -2.32 -16.58 19.61
CA LEU A 321 -2.86 -17.93 19.65
C LEU A 321 -1.82 -18.98 19.22
N ARG A 322 -1.05 -18.72 18.16
CA ARG A 322 0.06 -19.57 17.71
C ARG A 322 1.11 -19.74 18.82
N ALA A 323 1.51 -18.65 19.46
CA ALA A 323 2.44 -18.69 20.59
C ALA A 323 1.88 -19.47 21.79
N ALA A 324 0.58 -19.32 22.09
CA ALA A 324 -0.07 -20.09 23.14
C ALA A 324 -0.11 -21.59 22.81
N LEU A 325 -0.45 -21.94 21.56
CA LEU A 325 -0.52 -23.33 21.12
C LEU A 325 0.85 -24.01 21.18
N ARG A 326 1.92 -23.33 20.76
CA ARG A 326 3.30 -23.85 20.88
C ARG A 326 3.69 -24.16 22.32
N ARG A 327 3.40 -23.24 23.25
CA ARG A 327 3.64 -23.45 24.70
C ARG A 327 2.85 -24.63 25.27
N VAL A 328 1.63 -24.86 24.78
CA VAL A 328 0.83 -26.03 25.18
C VAL A 328 1.43 -27.29 24.58
N ALA A 329 1.80 -27.28 23.30
CA ALA A 329 2.41 -28.39 22.59
C ALA A 329 3.68 -28.88 23.28
N GLU A 330 4.54 -27.96 23.72
CA GLU A 330 5.77 -28.25 24.47
C GLU A 330 5.53 -29.09 25.74
N ARG A 331 4.33 -29.02 26.32
CA ARG A 331 3.95 -29.77 27.53
C ARG A 331 3.26 -31.10 27.24
N LEU A 332 2.86 -31.35 25.99
CA LEU A 332 2.22 -32.61 25.60
C LEU A 332 3.26 -33.74 25.45
N PRO A 333 2.96 -34.97 25.90
CA PRO A 333 3.75 -36.15 25.60
C PRO A 333 3.88 -36.37 24.08
N ALA A 334 4.97 -36.98 23.63
CA ALA A 334 5.23 -37.20 22.20
C ALA A 334 4.10 -37.97 21.49
N GLY A 335 3.50 -38.97 22.16
CA GLY A 335 2.36 -39.72 21.62
C GLY A 335 1.11 -38.87 21.39
N ALA A 336 0.84 -37.89 22.28
CA ALA A 336 -0.30 -36.98 22.16
C ALA A 336 -0.09 -35.90 21.09
N ARG A 337 1.17 -35.52 20.80
CA ARG A 337 1.49 -34.58 19.70
C ARG A 337 1.24 -35.18 18.31
N ALA A 338 1.36 -36.50 18.19
CA ALA A 338 1.15 -37.24 16.96
C ALA A 338 -0.33 -37.61 16.72
N GLU A 339 -1.24 -37.21 17.61
CA GLU A 339 -2.67 -37.34 17.35
C GLU A 339 -3.06 -36.40 16.20
N ALA A 340 -3.80 -36.91 15.22
CA ALA A 340 -4.08 -36.20 13.97
C ALA A 340 -4.64 -34.78 14.17
N GLY A 341 -5.57 -34.58 15.11
CA GLY A 341 -6.13 -33.26 15.40
C GLY A 341 -5.16 -32.30 16.09
N VAL A 342 -4.18 -32.81 16.83
CA VAL A 342 -3.13 -31.99 17.44
C VAL A 342 -2.08 -31.62 16.39
N GLU A 343 -1.69 -32.57 15.55
CA GLU A 343 -0.75 -32.33 14.44
C GLU A 343 -1.30 -31.28 13.47
N GLU A 344 -2.58 -31.38 13.08
CA GLU A 344 -3.25 -30.40 12.23
C GLU A 344 -3.26 -29.00 12.87
N ALA A 345 -3.61 -28.90 14.15
CA ALA A 345 -3.60 -27.62 14.87
C ALA A 345 -2.18 -27.02 14.97
N LEU A 346 -1.16 -27.85 15.14
CA LEU A 346 0.24 -27.41 15.15
C LEU A 346 0.72 -26.97 13.77
N ALA A 347 0.24 -27.62 12.72
CA ALA A 347 0.48 -27.22 11.34
C ALA A 347 -0.20 -25.88 11.01
N GLU A 348 -1.44 -25.64 11.48
CA GLU A 348 -2.11 -24.33 11.33
C GLU A 348 -1.41 -23.23 12.14
N ALA A 349 -0.80 -23.60 13.26
CA ALA A 349 0.08 -22.71 14.02
C ALA A 349 1.49 -22.58 13.45
N ALA A 350 1.80 -23.25 12.33
CA ALA A 350 3.00 -22.99 11.56
C ALA A 350 2.88 -21.59 10.93
N GLY A 351 3.94 -20.79 11.07
CA GLY A 351 3.95 -19.38 10.68
C GLY A 351 4.84 -18.54 11.59
N PRO A 352 5.03 -17.25 11.29
CA PRO A 352 6.04 -16.43 11.96
C PRO A 352 5.85 -16.46 13.48
N ALA A 353 6.95 -16.68 14.22
CA ALA A 353 6.93 -16.59 15.67
C ALA A 353 6.77 -15.15 16.17
N ALA A 354 7.26 -14.20 15.39
CA ALA A 354 7.16 -12.79 15.65
C ALA A 354 7.02 -12.02 14.34
N ALA A 355 6.38 -10.87 14.39
CA ALA A 355 6.28 -9.96 13.28
C ALA A 355 6.48 -8.52 13.76
N THR A 356 7.30 -7.77 13.03
CA THR A 356 7.46 -6.34 13.18
C THR A 356 6.91 -5.67 11.93
N VAL A 357 5.89 -4.84 12.09
CA VAL A 357 5.27 -4.09 11.00
C VAL A 357 5.59 -2.61 11.19
N VAL A 358 6.20 -1.99 10.17
CA VAL A 358 6.37 -0.54 10.09
C VAL A 358 5.37 -0.01 9.08
N ARG A 359 4.28 0.58 9.57
CA ARG A 359 3.21 1.14 8.75
C ARG A 359 3.45 2.62 8.53
N PHE A 360 3.78 2.98 7.29
CA PHE A 360 3.73 4.35 6.82
C PHE A 360 2.32 4.66 6.30
N ALA A 361 1.59 5.53 6.98
CA ALA A 361 0.25 5.96 6.57
C ALA A 361 0.31 7.40 6.02
N TYR A 362 0.10 7.53 4.71
CA TYR A 362 0.08 8.83 4.05
C TYR A 362 -1.20 9.60 4.38
N ARG A 363 -1.03 10.88 4.73
CA ARG A 363 -2.13 11.82 4.99
C ARG A 363 -1.98 12.98 4.03
N ALA A 364 -2.84 13.02 3.01
CA ALA A 364 -2.93 14.18 2.12
C ALA A 364 -3.24 15.43 2.95
N ALA A 365 -2.54 16.53 2.66
CA ALA A 365 -2.81 17.81 3.30
C ALA A 365 -4.21 18.32 2.90
N LEU A 366 -4.82 19.25 3.67
CA LEU A 366 -6.20 19.71 3.42
C LEU A 366 -6.38 20.39 2.05
N ASP A 367 -5.33 20.98 1.50
CA ASP A 367 -5.29 21.58 0.16
C ASP A 367 -5.20 20.53 -0.96
N GLU A 368 -4.71 19.32 -0.66
CA GLU A 368 -4.81 18.13 -1.51
C GLU A 368 -6.06 17.29 -1.20
N GLY A 369 -6.64 17.46 -0.01
CA GLY A 369 -7.66 16.64 0.62
C GLY A 369 -9.05 16.88 0.06
N GLY A 370 -9.28 16.51 -1.19
CA GLY A 370 -10.59 16.50 -1.82
C GLY A 370 -10.83 15.19 -2.57
N PRO A 371 -12.06 14.96 -3.06
CA PRO A 371 -12.40 13.75 -3.83
C PRO A 371 -11.55 13.62 -5.11
N GLY A 372 -11.01 14.73 -5.62
CA GLY A 372 -10.15 14.77 -6.79
C GLY A 372 -8.72 14.25 -6.56
N LYS A 373 -8.27 14.03 -5.30
CA LYS A 373 -6.86 13.71 -5.00
C LYS A 373 -6.36 12.47 -5.75
N LEU A 374 -7.22 11.46 -5.91
CA LEU A 374 -6.92 10.21 -6.62
C LEU A 374 -6.66 10.41 -8.12
N PHE A 375 -7.11 11.53 -8.69
CA PHE A 375 -7.02 11.84 -10.12
C PHE A 375 -6.15 13.07 -10.41
N ASP A 376 -5.55 13.67 -9.39
CA ASP A 376 -4.58 14.74 -9.58
C ASP A 376 -3.20 14.13 -9.94
N PHE A 377 -2.94 14.04 -11.24
CA PHE A 377 -1.65 13.68 -11.85
C PHE A 377 -0.90 14.93 -12.33
N SER A 378 -1.09 16.09 -11.70
CA SER A 378 -0.26 17.26 -12.01
C SER A 378 1.16 17.07 -11.48
N ALA A 379 2.15 17.58 -12.21
CA ALA A 379 3.56 17.48 -11.83
C ALA A 379 3.84 17.96 -10.39
N PRO A 380 3.27 19.10 -9.91
CA PRO A 380 3.48 19.52 -8.53
C PRO A 380 2.96 18.51 -7.49
N SER A 381 1.77 17.94 -7.71
CA SER A 381 1.16 16.96 -6.78
C SER A 381 1.89 15.62 -6.79
N LEU A 382 2.32 15.14 -7.96
CA LEU A 382 3.11 13.90 -8.03
C LEU A 382 4.49 14.09 -7.39
N MET A 383 5.14 15.24 -7.57
CA MET A 383 6.41 15.58 -6.91
C MET A 383 6.26 15.70 -5.38
N GLU A 384 5.20 16.34 -4.90
CA GLU A 384 4.90 16.46 -3.47
C GLU A 384 4.70 15.09 -2.83
N ARG A 385 3.91 14.22 -3.47
CA ARG A 385 3.68 12.83 -3.06
C ARG A 385 4.97 12.02 -3.04
N TRP A 386 5.77 12.14 -4.09
CA TRP A 386 7.08 11.48 -4.15
C TRP A 386 7.95 11.87 -2.96
N ARG A 387 8.08 13.17 -2.67
CA ARG A 387 8.85 13.67 -1.51
C ARG A 387 8.27 13.22 -0.18
N ALA A 388 6.94 13.14 -0.06
CA ALA A 388 6.27 12.59 1.12
C ALA A 388 6.65 11.12 1.35
N GLY A 389 6.73 10.33 0.27
CA GLY A 389 7.21 8.94 0.30
C GLY A 389 8.65 8.82 0.79
N GLU A 390 9.57 9.63 0.24
CA GLU A 390 10.97 9.66 0.67
C GLU A 390 11.11 10.04 2.16
N ALA A 391 10.32 11.02 2.62
CA ALA A 391 10.29 11.42 4.02
C ALA A 391 9.72 10.30 4.91
N GLY A 392 8.69 9.60 4.43
CA GLY A 392 8.08 8.45 5.08
C GLY A 392 9.08 7.33 5.33
N LEU A 393 9.89 6.98 4.33
CA LEU A 393 10.94 5.98 4.52
C LEU A 393 11.97 6.44 5.55
N ARG A 394 12.47 7.68 5.45
CA ARG A 394 13.46 8.19 6.41
C ARG A 394 12.94 8.08 7.85
N ALA A 395 11.65 8.34 8.06
CA ALA A 395 11.02 8.17 9.36
C ALA A 395 10.85 6.69 9.76
N ALA A 396 10.51 5.80 8.83
CA ALA A 396 10.45 4.35 9.05
C ALA A 396 11.81 3.77 9.47
N LEU A 397 12.89 4.14 8.77
CA LEU A 397 14.25 3.69 9.09
C LEU A 397 14.74 4.22 10.45
N ARG A 398 14.46 5.49 10.78
CA ARG A 398 14.74 6.03 12.13
C ARG A 398 14.00 5.25 13.20
N ARG A 399 12.72 4.94 12.97
CA ARG A 399 11.90 4.22 13.94
C ARG A 399 12.42 2.80 14.19
N LEU A 400 12.87 2.12 13.14
CA LEU A 400 13.53 0.81 13.23
C LEU A 400 14.88 0.87 13.97
N ALA A 401 15.63 1.96 13.81
CA ALA A 401 16.88 2.17 14.55
C ALA A 401 16.61 2.37 16.05
N GLU A 402 15.54 3.08 16.41
CA GLU A 402 15.14 3.34 17.81
C GLU A 402 14.49 2.13 18.49
N ALA A 403 13.70 1.35 17.74
CA ALA A 403 13.10 0.12 18.23
C ALA A 403 13.28 -0.98 17.18
N PRO A 404 14.32 -1.81 17.33
CA PRO A 404 14.58 -2.90 16.40
C PRO A 404 13.47 -3.96 16.46
N PRO A 405 13.39 -4.84 15.45
CA PRO A 405 12.37 -5.88 15.37
C PRO A 405 12.27 -6.74 16.63
N GLY A 406 11.04 -6.96 17.09
CA GLY A 406 10.74 -7.81 18.23
C GLY A 406 10.93 -9.30 17.91
N HIS A 407 11.07 -10.11 18.97
CA HIS A 407 11.29 -11.56 18.87
C HIS A 407 10.07 -12.40 19.28
N ASP A 408 8.96 -11.75 19.71
CA ASP A 408 7.70 -12.41 20.04
C ASP A 408 6.51 -11.49 19.70
N GLY A 409 5.41 -12.09 19.26
CA GLY A 409 4.16 -11.40 18.96
C GLY A 409 4.23 -10.39 17.81
N LEU A 410 3.26 -9.48 17.78
CA LEU A 410 3.18 -8.40 16.79
C LEU A 410 3.69 -7.09 17.39
N THR A 411 4.75 -6.54 16.80
CA THR A 411 5.22 -5.18 17.06
C THR A 411 4.76 -4.28 15.91
N LEU A 412 4.01 -3.22 16.21
CA LEU A 412 3.54 -2.25 15.23
C LEU A 412 4.22 -0.89 15.47
N HIS A 413 4.89 -0.38 14.45
CA HIS A 413 5.42 0.98 14.39
C HIS A 413 4.59 1.79 13.41
N GLU A 414 3.89 2.82 13.89
CA GLU A 414 3.17 3.74 13.03
C GLU A 414 4.04 4.95 12.72
N VAL A 415 4.13 5.29 11.44
CA VAL A 415 4.86 6.43 10.90
C VAL A 415 3.91 7.18 9.99
N GLY A 416 3.80 8.49 10.13
CA GLY A 416 2.90 9.31 9.33
C GLY A 416 3.53 10.63 8.93
N THR A 417 2.96 11.24 7.90
CA THR A 417 3.18 12.65 7.52
C THR A 417 2.14 13.55 8.15
#